data_AF-A0A2V8U4P9-F1
#
_entry.id   AF-A0A2V8U4P9-F1
#
_cell.length_a   1.000
_cell.length_b   1.000
_cell.length_c   1.000
_cell.angle_alpha   90.00
_cell.angle_beta   90.00
_cell.angle_gamma   90.00
#
_symmetry.space_group_name_H-M   'P 1'
#
loop_
_entity.id
_entity.type
_entity.pdbx_description
1 polymer ?
#
loop_
_entity_poly.entity_id
_entity_poly.type
_entity_poly.pdbx_seq_one_letter_code
_entity_poly.pdbx_strand_id
1 'polypeptide(L)'
;MVHVRETHWADEIADGILRQSAGPHEISTGISPSGEIHIGNLREVITADVVYRVLVERGVQVTLDYVADNFDPLRKVYPFLDPSIYQNHIGKPLSEIPCPCGRHPSYAAHFLEPFLASLVRLRIEVKVLYADQMYKTGMMVPQIVQALKGRDTIARIL
;
A
#
# COMPACT_ATOMS: atom_id res chain seq x y z
N MET A 1 35.18 20.30 1.79
CA MET A 1 34.29 21.12 0.95
C MET A 1 32.89 20.57 1.15
N VAL A 2 32.05 21.25 1.94
CA VAL A 2 30.68 20.79 2.19
C VAL A 2 29.88 21.11 0.93
N HIS A 3 29.45 20.08 0.22
CA HIS A 3 28.56 20.25 -0.93
C HIS A 3 27.19 20.63 -0.36
N VAL A 4 26.85 21.91 -0.35
CA VAL A 4 25.50 22.35 -0.01
C VAL A 4 24.64 22.01 -1.22
N ARG A 5 23.92 20.89 -1.14
CA ARG A 5 22.93 20.50 -2.14
C ARG A 5 21.79 21.53 -2.10
N GLU A 6 21.36 21.99 -3.27
CA GLU A 6 20.16 22.84 -3.36
C GLU A 6 18.95 22.10 -2.80
N THR A 7 18.08 22.82 -2.08
CA THR A 7 16.89 22.26 -1.45
C THR A 7 15.97 21.63 -2.50
N HIS A 8 15.72 20.33 -2.38
CA HIS A 8 14.85 19.59 -3.27
C HIS A 8 13.42 19.53 -2.71
N TRP A 9 12.41 19.21 -3.53
CA TRP A 9 11.01 19.13 -3.06
C TRP A 9 10.83 18.15 -1.89
N ALA A 10 11.64 17.09 -1.84
CA ALA A 10 11.62 16.12 -0.76
C ALA A 10 12.18 16.67 0.55
N ASP A 11 13.15 17.59 0.48
CA ASP A 11 13.68 18.29 1.64
C ASP A 11 12.61 19.19 2.27
N GLU A 12 11.88 19.93 1.44
CA GLU A 12 10.78 20.80 1.89
C GLU A 12 9.66 20.01 2.58
N ILE A 13 9.32 18.83 2.04
CA ILE A 13 8.34 17.93 2.66
C ILE A 13 8.88 17.39 3.99
N ALA A 14 10.12 16.93 4.04
CA ALA A 14 10.74 16.44 5.26
C ALA A 14 10.82 17.55 6.34
N ASP A 15 11.18 18.78 5.97
CA ASP A 15 11.14 19.94 6.86
C ASP A 15 9.73 20.22 7.36
N GLY A 16 8.73 20.11 6.48
CA GLY A 16 7.32 20.24 6.85
C GLY A 16 6.85 19.20 7.87
N ILE A 17 7.30 17.95 7.73
CA ILE A 17 7.03 16.87 8.68
C ILE A 17 7.72 17.16 10.01
N LEU A 18 9.01 17.52 9.99
CA LEU A 18 9.80 17.75 11.20
C LEU A 18 9.41 19.01 11.98
N ARG A 19 8.84 20.01 11.30
CA ARG A 19 8.19 21.15 11.97
C ARG A 19 6.96 20.76 12.79
N GLN A 20 6.27 19.69 12.40
CA GLN A 20 5.06 19.23 13.10
C GLN A 20 5.39 18.27 14.25
N SER A 21 6.35 17.37 14.05
CA SER A 21 6.81 16.42 15.06
C SER A 21 8.21 15.92 14.72
N ALA A 22 9.05 15.67 15.73
CA ALA A 22 10.40 15.13 15.55
C ALA A 22 10.42 13.61 15.25
N GLY A 23 9.27 12.93 15.33
CA GLY A 23 9.13 11.50 15.11
C GLY A 23 8.86 10.69 16.39
N PRO A 24 8.77 9.35 16.29
CA PRO A 24 8.94 8.55 15.08
C PRO A 24 7.86 8.81 14.02
N HIS A 25 8.16 8.52 12.76
CA HIS A 25 7.21 8.65 11.66
C HIS A 25 6.94 7.32 10.96
N GLU A 26 5.78 7.23 10.34
CA GLU A 26 5.41 6.15 9.42
C GLU A 26 4.97 6.81 8.12
N ILE A 27 5.64 6.46 7.01
CA ILE A 27 5.21 6.84 5.67
C ILE A 27 4.52 5.62 5.08
N SER A 28 3.27 5.78 4.64
CA SER A 28 2.49 4.69 4.08
C SER A 28 2.17 4.95 2.61
N THR A 29 2.23 3.88 1.82
CA THR A 29 1.71 3.79 0.45
C THR A 29 0.77 2.59 0.35
N GLY A 30 -0.10 2.52 -0.65
CA GLY A 30 -1.03 1.39 -0.74
C GLY A 30 -1.69 1.21 -2.09
N ILE A 31 -1.92 -0.04 -2.48
CA ILE A 31 -2.53 -0.40 -3.77
C ILE A 31 -3.40 -1.65 -3.60
N SER A 32 -4.59 -1.63 -4.21
CA SER A 32 -5.41 -2.83 -4.42
C SER A 32 -4.87 -3.64 -5.61
N PRO A 33 -4.42 -4.91 -5.42
CA PRO A 33 -3.88 -5.76 -6.50
C PRO A 33 -5.01 -6.37 -7.37
N SER A 34 -5.86 -5.49 -7.92
CA SER A 34 -7.03 -5.83 -8.73
C SER A 34 -6.71 -6.10 -10.20
N GLY A 35 -5.45 -5.93 -10.60
CA GLY A 35 -4.92 -6.14 -11.94
C GLY A 35 -3.44 -5.75 -12.00
N GLU A 36 -2.91 -5.63 -13.22
CA GLU A 36 -1.50 -5.23 -13.44
C GLU A 36 -1.16 -3.91 -12.76
N ILE A 37 -0.09 -3.92 -11.97
CA ILE A 37 0.41 -2.74 -11.26
C ILE A 37 1.39 -2.01 -12.18
N HIS A 38 1.02 -0.81 -12.63
CA HIS A 38 1.75 -0.07 -13.65
C HIS A 38 2.64 1.04 -13.08
N ILE A 39 3.43 1.69 -13.93
CA ILE A 39 4.36 2.76 -13.53
C ILE A 39 3.71 3.92 -12.75
N GLY A 40 2.43 4.21 -13.03
CA GLY A 40 1.68 5.22 -12.28
C GLY A 40 1.51 4.86 -10.80
N ASN A 41 1.38 3.58 -10.46
CA ASN A 41 1.32 3.10 -9.09
C ASN A 41 2.71 3.15 -8.44
N LEU A 42 3.75 2.80 -9.20
CA LEU A 42 5.13 2.88 -8.72
C LEU A 42 5.51 4.31 -8.31
N ARG A 43 4.95 5.32 -9.00
CA ARG A 43 5.20 6.74 -8.66
C ARG A 43 4.87 7.05 -7.20
N GLU A 44 3.78 6.51 -6.65
CA GLU A 44 3.42 6.72 -5.24
C GLU A 44 4.52 6.20 -4.32
N VAL A 45 4.98 4.96 -4.56
CA VAL A 45 6.05 4.33 -3.78
C VAL A 45 7.37 5.07 -3.90
N ILE A 46 7.73 5.53 -5.10
CA ILE A 46 8.95 6.33 -5.32
C ILE A 46 8.87 7.67 -4.59
N THR A 47 7.73 8.36 -4.65
CA THR A 47 7.56 9.64 -3.93
C THR A 47 7.74 9.45 -2.43
N ALA A 48 7.15 8.39 -1.87
CA ALA A 48 7.31 8.04 -0.47
C ALA A 48 8.76 7.66 -0.11
N ASP A 49 9.42 6.83 -0.92
CA ASP A 49 10.81 6.40 -0.73
C ASP A 49 11.79 7.58 -0.73
N VAL A 50 11.60 8.56 -1.61
CA VAL A 50 12.48 9.74 -1.65
C VAL A 50 12.36 10.55 -0.37
N VAL A 51 11.15 10.76 0.16
CA VAL A 51 10.94 11.48 1.43
C VAL A 51 11.47 10.65 2.61
N TYR A 52 11.21 9.34 2.61
CA TYR A 52 11.74 8.40 3.60
C TYR A 52 13.27 8.49 3.70
N ARG A 53 13.98 8.47 2.56
CA ARG A 53 15.44 8.57 2.54
C ARG A 53 15.95 9.88 3.12
N VAL A 54 15.30 11.01 2.81
CA VAL A 54 15.67 12.32 3.38
C VAL A 54 15.51 12.31 4.90
N LEU A 55 14.43 11.72 5.43
CA LEU A 55 14.24 11.60 6.88
C LEU A 55 15.29 10.68 7.53
N VAL A 56 15.63 9.55 6.88
CA VAL A 56 16.69 8.64 7.33
C VAL A 56 18.06 9.33 7.33
N GLU A 57 18.39 10.08 6.28
CA GLU A 57 19.64 10.86 6.19
C GLU A 57 19.77 11.90 7.32
N ARG A 58 18.64 12.39 7.81
CA ARG A 58 18.56 13.33 8.95
C ARG A 58 18.52 12.63 10.31
N GLY A 59 18.68 11.31 10.36
CA GLY A 59 18.72 10.53 11.59
C GLY A 59 17.36 10.33 12.25
N VAL A 60 16.27 10.53 11.52
CA VAL A 60 14.90 10.39 12.04
C VAL A 60 14.50 8.92 12.04
N GLN A 61 13.87 8.46 13.12
CA GLN A 61 13.27 7.13 13.16
C GLN A 61 12.00 7.13 12.29
N VAL A 62 12.05 6.44 11.15
CA VAL A 62 10.94 6.37 10.20
C VAL A 62 10.80 4.96 9.61
N THR A 63 9.57 4.54 9.31
CA THR A 63 9.29 3.34 8.49
C THR A 63 8.62 3.72 7.19
N LEU A 64 8.83 2.90 6.16
CA LEU A 64 8.11 2.97 4.89
C LEU A 64 7.25 1.72 4.74
N ASP A 65 5.96 1.89 4.92
CA ASP A 65 4.97 0.82 4.89
C ASP A 65 4.26 0.79 3.53
N TYR A 66 4.02 -0.42 3.03
CA TYR A 66 3.27 -0.66 1.80
C TYR A 66 2.07 -1.55 2.12
N VAL A 67 0.87 -0.97 2.04
CA VAL A 67 -0.38 -1.67 2.31
C VAL A 67 -0.90 -2.29 1.02
N ALA A 68 -0.86 -3.63 0.96
CA ALA A 68 -1.51 -4.38 -0.09
C ALA A 68 -2.98 -4.59 0.28
N ASP A 69 -3.88 -3.87 -0.39
CA ASP A 69 -5.34 -3.98 -0.21
C ASP A 69 -5.90 -5.24 -0.90
N ASN A 70 -5.30 -6.38 -0.61
CA ASN A 70 -5.66 -7.70 -1.14
C ASN A 70 -6.96 -8.27 -0.55
N PHE A 71 -7.59 -7.56 0.37
CA PHE A 71 -8.90 -7.92 0.92
C PHE A 71 -10.06 -7.20 0.22
N ASP A 72 -9.77 -6.30 -0.72
CA ASP A 72 -10.78 -5.72 -1.57
C ASP A 72 -11.55 -6.79 -2.34
N PRO A 73 -12.85 -6.59 -2.63
CA PRO A 73 -13.63 -7.53 -3.40
C PRO A 73 -13.32 -7.43 -4.90
N LEU A 74 -13.37 -8.55 -5.61
CA LEU A 74 -13.47 -8.54 -7.07
C LEU A 74 -14.77 -7.82 -7.49
N ARG A 75 -14.64 -6.63 -8.08
CA ARG A 75 -15.81 -5.77 -8.39
C ARG A 75 -16.60 -6.26 -9.61
N LYS A 76 -15.90 -6.82 -10.59
CA LYS A 76 -16.43 -7.33 -11.86
C LYS A 76 -15.46 -8.31 -12.49
N VAL A 77 -15.92 -9.07 -13.48
CA VAL A 77 -15.02 -9.82 -14.36
C VAL A 77 -14.37 -8.84 -15.34
N TYR A 78 -13.05 -8.71 -15.30
CA TYR A 78 -12.28 -7.88 -16.24
C TYR A 78 -12.05 -8.63 -17.57
N PRO A 79 -11.78 -7.93 -18.69
CA PRO A 79 -11.64 -8.56 -20.01
C PRO A 79 -10.54 -9.63 -20.11
N PHE A 80 -9.52 -9.57 -19.25
CA PHE A 80 -8.42 -10.54 -19.22
C PHE A 80 -8.73 -11.80 -18.39
N LEU A 81 -9.92 -11.88 -17.78
CA LEU A 81 -10.34 -13.00 -16.95
C LEU A 81 -11.36 -13.86 -17.67
N ASP A 82 -11.28 -15.17 -17.46
CA ASP A 82 -12.27 -16.13 -17.92
C ASP A 82 -13.61 -15.92 -17.18
N PRO A 83 -14.68 -15.47 -17.85
CA PRO A 83 -15.96 -15.25 -17.19
C PRO A 83 -16.55 -16.52 -16.60
N SER A 84 -16.31 -17.70 -17.18
CA SER A 84 -16.84 -18.97 -16.67
C SER A 84 -16.31 -19.32 -15.27
N ILE A 85 -15.11 -18.83 -14.94
CA ILE A 85 -14.48 -19.00 -13.64
C ILE A 85 -14.85 -17.82 -12.73
N TYR A 86 -14.55 -16.60 -13.16
CA TYR A 86 -14.53 -15.42 -12.28
C TYR A 86 -15.90 -14.81 -11.99
N GLN A 87 -16.95 -15.17 -12.74
CA GLN A 87 -18.31 -14.69 -12.44
C GLN A 87 -18.75 -15.10 -11.02
N ASN A 88 -18.37 -16.31 -10.57
CA ASN A 88 -18.68 -16.84 -9.25
C ASN A 88 -17.75 -16.31 -8.13
N HIS A 89 -16.81 -15.44 -8.49
CA HIS A 89 -15.83 -14.85 -7.58
C HIS A 89 -16.07 -13.35 -7.34
N ILE A 90 -17.03 -12.72 -8.03
CA ILE A 90 -17.43 -11.34 -7.77
C ILE A 90 -17.84 -11.19 -6.29
N GLY A 91 -17.37 -10.12 -5.65
CA GLY A 91 -17.62 -9.83 -4.24
C GLY A 91 -16.69 -10.55 -3.26
N LYS A 92 -15.93 -11.57 -3.70
CA LYS A 92 -14.96 -12.27 -2.85
C LYS A 92 -13.63 -11.48 -2.77
N PRO A 93 -12.89 -11.56 -1.64
CA PRO A 93 -11.59 -10.92 -1.50
C PRO A 93 -10.59 -11.38 -2.55
N LEU A 94 -9.79 -10.46 -3.10
CA LEU A 94 -8.76 -10.78 -4.11
C LEU A 94 -7.72 -11.80 -3.61
N SER A 95 -7.49 -11.85 -2.30
CA SER A 95 -6.64 -12.84 -1.62
C SER A 95 -7.22 -14.25 -1.59
N GLU A 96 -8.52 -14.42 -1.85
CA GLU A 96 -9.27 -15.67 -1.70
C GLU A 96 -9.83 -16.22 -3.02
N ILE A 97 -9.50 -15.58 -4.14
CA ILE A 97 -9.89 -16.02 -5.48
C ILE A 97 -8.67 -16.59 -6.23
N PRO A 98 -8.87 -17.56 -7.14
CA PRO A 98 -7.77 -18.26 -7.79
C PRO A 98 -6.90 -17.33 -8.64
N CYS A 99 -5.63 -17.67 -8.79
CA CYS A 99 -4.72 -16.98 -9.70
C CYS A 99 -5.14 -17.21 -11.17
N PRO A 100 -5.22 -16.17 -12.01
CA PRO A 100 -5.56 -16.32 -13.44
C PRO A 100 -4.62 -17.22 -14.23
N CYS A 101 -3.34 -17.29 -13.86
CA CYS A 101 -2.36 -18.16 -14.51
C CYS A 101 -2.10 -19.49 -13.78
N GLY A 102 -2.77 -19.76 -12.66
CA GLY A 102 -2.64 -21.00 -11.88
C GLY A 102 -1.28 -21.24 -11.20
N ARG A 103 -0.38 -20.24 -11.16
CA ARG A 103 0.99 -20.39 -10.63
C ARG A 103 1.27 -19.67 -9.30
N HIS A 104 0.35 -18.81 -8.85
CA HIS A 104 0.50 -18.03 -7.62
C HIS A 104 -0.57 -18.46 -6.60
N PRO A 105 -0.35 -18.21 -5.30
CA PRO A 105 -1.30 -18.61 -4.24
C PRO A 105 -2.71 -18.03 -4.40
N SER A 106 -2.84 -16.84 -4.97
CA SER A 106 -4.11 -16.15 -5.19
C SER A 106 -4.03 -15.16 -6.36
N TYR A 107 -5.19 -14.61 -6.74
CA TYR A 107 -5.25 -13.50 -7.69
C TYR A 107 -4.47 -12.28 -7.21
N ALA A 108 -4.60 -11.91 -5.94
CA ALA A 108 -3.82 -10.79 -5.39
C ALA A 108 -2.31 -11.05 -5.51
N ALA A 109 -1.85 -12.26 -5.16
CA ALA A 109 -0.45 -12.63 -5.26
C ALA A 109 0.08 -12.57 -6.70
N HIS A 110 -0.75 -12.93 -7.68
CA HIS A 110 -0.41 -12.88 -9.10
C HIS A 110 0.10 -11.51 -9.56
N PHE A 111 -0.55 -10.43 -9.10
CA PHE A 111 -0.19 -9.06 -9.49
C PHE A 111 0.81 -8.42 -8.53
N LEU A 112 0.78 -8.82 -7.26
CA LEU A 112 1.60 -8.19 -6.23
C LEU A 112 3.04 -8.71 -6.21
N GLU A 113 3.27 -10.02 -6.39
CA GLU A 113 4.63 -10.60 -6.33
C GLU A 113 5.59 -9.97 -7.36
N PRO A 114 5.22 -9.81 -8.65
CA PRO A 114 6.10 -9.15 -9.62
C PRO A 114 6.40 -7.68 -9.28
N PHE A 115 5.42 -6.98 -8.68
CA PHE A 115 5.60 -5.60 -8.26
C PHE A 115 6.58 -5.50 -7.08
N LEU A 116 6.43 -6.33 -6.05
CA LEU A 116 7.35 -6.38 -4.91
C LEU A 116 8.77 -6.75 -5.34
N ALA A 117 8.92 -7.71 -6.27
CA ALA A 117 10.21 -8.04 -6.86
C ALA A 117 10.84 -6.85 -7.60
N SER A 118 10.02 -6.00 -8.22
CA SER A 118 10.49 -4.77 -8.88
C SER A 118 10.99 -3.74 -7.86
N LEU A 119 10.33 -3.58 -6.71
CA LEU A 119 10.80 -2.71 -5.63
C LEU A 119 12.18 -3.15 -5.10
N VAL A 120 12.39 -4.47 -4.93
CA VAL A 120 13.69 -5.03 -4.55
C VAL A 120 14.77 -4.69 -5.57
N ARG A 121 14.47 -4.81 -6.88
CA ARG A 121 15.43 -4.44 -7.94
C ARG A 121 15.75 -2.95 -7.95
N LEU A 122 14.81 -2.10 -7.55
CA LEU A 122 14.98 -0.66 -7.39
C LEU A 122 15.62 -0.27 -6.06
N ARG A 123 15.89 -1.25 -5.16
CA ARG A 123 16.42 -1.04 -3.81
C ARG A 123 15.52 -0.14 -2.95
N ILE A 124 14.22 -0.25 -3.15
CA ILE A 124 13.19 0.38 -2.33
C ILE A 124 12.75 -0.67 -1.31
N GLU A 125 13.14 -0.45 -0.05
CA GLU A 125 12.82 -1.34 1.06
C GLU A 125 11.52 -0.86 1.70
N VAL A 126 10.50 -1.73 1.69
CA VAL A 126 9.20 -1.45 2.29
C VAL A 126 8.81 -2.56 3.26
N LYS A 127 8.11 -2.19 4.32
CA LYS A 127 7.40 -3.13 5.18
C LYS A 127 6.03 -3.40 4.56
N VAL A 128 5.88 -4.59 3.97
CA VAL A 128 4.62 -4.99 3.35
C VAL A 128 3.61 -5.40 4.42
N LEU A 129 2.44 -4.76 4.39
CA LEU A 129 1.28 -5.09 5.21
C LEU A 129 0.17 -5.62 4.30
N TYR A 130 -0.35 -6.80 4.60
CA TYR A 130 -1.44 -7.40 3.83
C TYR A 130 -2.76 -7.15 4.54
N ALA A 131 -3.69 -6.48 3.87
CA ALA A 131 -5.01 -6.17 4.43
C ALA A 131 -5.72 -7.46 4.89
N ASP A 132 -5.69 -8.53 4.11
CA ASP A 132 -6.37 -9.78 4.48
C ASP A 132 -5.85 -10.36 5.81
N GLN A 133 -4.54 -10.29 6.05
CA GLN A 133 -3.93 -10.69 7.31
C GLN A 133 -4.32 -9.75 8.45
N MET A 134 -4.29 -8.44 8.24
CA MET A 134 -4.70 -7.45 9.25
C MET A 134 -6.15 -7.67 9.71
N TYR A 135 -7.05 -8.01 8.78
CA TYR A 135 -8.43 -8.34 9.10
C TYR A 135 -8.56 -9.71 9.78
N LYS A 136 -7.95 -10.78 9.22
CA LYS A 136 -8.07 -12.15 9.72
C LYS A 136 -7.44 -12.35 11.11
N THR A 137 -6.35 -11.63 11.41
CA THR A 137 -5.69 -11.68 12.73
C THR A 137 -6.42 -10.89 13.80
N GLY A 138 -7.44 -10.11 13.43
CA GLY A 138 -8.16 -9.24 14.34
C GLY A 138 -7.44 -7.93 14.67
N MET A 139 -6.30 -7.63 14.02
CA MET A 139 -5.56 -6.37 14.20
C MET A 139 -6.45 -5.14 13.99
N MET A 140 -7.41 -5.22 13.05
CA MET A 140 -8.34 -4.13 12.73
C MET A 140 -9.59 -4.07 13.63
N VAL A 141 -9.83 -5.05 14.51
CA VAL A 141 -11.05 -5.12 15.32
C VAL A 141 -11.29 -3.87 16.16
N PRO A 142 -10.29 -3.32 16.90
CA PRO A 142 -10.48 -2.10 17.67
C PRO A 142 -10.94 -0.92 16.82
N GLN A 143 -10.35 -0.75 15.62
CA GLN A 143 -10.66 0.31 14.67
C GLN A 143 -12.04 0.13 14.06
N ILE A 144 -12.43 -1.11 13.73
CA ILE A 144 -13.78 -1.43 13.26
C ILE A 144 -14.82 -1.06 14.32
N VAL A 145 -14.61 -1.47 15.58
CA VAL A 145 -15.51 -1.12 16.69
C VAL A 145 -15.58 0.40 16.88
N GLN A 146 -14.46 1.10 16.78
CA GLN A 146 -14.42 2.55 16.87
C GLN A 146 -15.20 3.23 15.73
N ALA A 147 -15.04 2.76 14.50
CA ALA A 147 -15.78 3.27 13.34
C ALA A 147 -17.29 3.06 13.49
N LEU A 148 -17.71 1.89 13.99
CA LEU A 148 -19.12 1.60 14.26
C LEU A 148 -19.70 2.54 15.32
N LYS A 149 -18.97 2.81 16.41
CA LYS A 149 -19.37 3.80 17.43
C LYS A 149 -19.44 5.21 16.87
N GLY A 150 -18.55 5.54 15.93
CA GLY A 150 -18.48 6.85 15.27
C GLY A 150 -19.35 7.00 14.03
N ARG A 151 -20.24 6.04 13.73
CA ARG A 151 -21.01 5.97 12.47
C ARG A 151 -21.64 7.29 12.07
N ASP A 152 -22.35 7.96 12.98
CA ASP A 152 -23.09 9.18 12.65
C ASP A 152 -22.17 10.36 12.34
N THR A 153 -21.00 10.40 12.97
CA THR A 153 -19.96 11.39 12.65
C THR A 153 -19.37 11.11 11.27
N ILE A 154 -19.06 9.85 10.96
CA ILE A 154 -18.56 9.44 9.64
C ILE A 154 -19.58 9.83 8.56
N ALA A 155 -20.86 9.50 8.76
CA ALA A 155 -21.93 9.80 7.82
C ALA A 155 -22.20 11.30 7.62
N ARG A 156 -21.77 12.16 8.54
CA ARG A 156 -21.87 13.63 8.40
C ARG A 156 -20.70 14.21 7.60
N ILE A 157 -19.55 13.54 7.64
CA ILE A 157 -18.34 13.97 6.92
C ILE A 157 -18.42 13.58 5.45
N LEU A 158 -19.00 12.41 5.14
CA LEU A 158 -19.27 11.91 3.78
C LEU A 158 -20.51 12.58 3.16
#